data_AF-A0A158SQT5-F1
#
_entry.id   AF-A0A158SQT5-F1
#
_cell.length_a   1.000
_cell.length_b   1.000
_cell.length_c   1.000
_cell.angle_alpha   90.00
_cell.angle_beta   90.00
_cell.angle_gamma   90.00
#
_symmetry.space_group_name_H-M   'P 1'
#
loop_
_entity.id
_entity.type
_entity.pdbx_description
1 polymer ?
#
loop_
_entity_poly.entity_id
_entity_poly.type
_entity_poly.pdbx_seq_one_letter_code
_entity_poly.pdbx_strand_id
1 'polypeptide(L)'
;MPYASIVLIIIGFGLGIGLFASHRRPTLTGSQKAAVTAILLVTPAIGFLLASPEMRVTALVYMVAVGGMAASAWASNFPRYRVGAGAVVILTANLLAIAGGGLMQRELWMAHFAWPLFYFGNLMLSTGVTVELRSRR
;
A
#
# COMPACT_ATOMS: atom_id res chain seq x y z
N MET A 1 -0.53 -0.30 24.43
CA MET A 1 -1.54 -0.93 23.54
C MET A 1 -1.04 -0.91 22.09
N PRO A 2 -0.05 -1.76 21.74
CA PRO A 2 0.63 -1.72 20.43
C PRO A 2 -0.25 -2.10 19.23
N TYR A 3 -1.36 -2.81 19.42
CA TYR A 3 -2.22 -3.23 18.31
C TYR A 3 -3.10 -2.12 17.73
N ALA A 4 -3.31 -1.02 18.48
CA ALA A 4 -4.24 0.03 18.08
C ALA A 4 -3.80 0.75 16.78
N SER A 5 -2.51 1.04 16.61
CA SER A 5 -2.01 1.72 15.42
C SER A 5 -2.07 0.84 14.17
N ILE A 6 -1.76 -0.45 14.29
CA ILE A 6 -1.86 -1.41 13.17
C ILE A 6 -3.29 -1.49 12.67
N VAL A 7 -4.27 -1.58 13.58
CA VAL A 7 -5.69 -1.62 13.24
C VAL A 7 -6.12 -0.33 12.52
N LEU A 8 -5.72 0.84 13.03
CA LEU A 8 -6.03 2.12 12.38
C LEU A 8 -5.45 2.21 10.97
N ILE A 9 -4.22 1.73 10.77
CA ILE A 9 -3.58 1.73 9.45
C ILE A 9 -4.30 0.78 8.49
N ILE A 10 -4.68 -0.42 8.95
CA ILE A 10 -5.46 -1.38 8.15
C ILE A 10 -6.81 -0.77 7.74
N ILE A 11 -7.49 -0.07 8.65
CA ILE A 11 -8.73 0.64 8.34
C ILE A 11 -8.47 1.70 7.26
N GLY A 12 -7.39 2.48 7.36
CA GLY A 12 -6.99 3.44 6.34
C GLY A 12 -6.80 2.80 4.96
N PHE A 13 -6.13 1.65 4.88
CA PHE A 13 -6.00 0.90 3.63
C PHE A 13 -7.34 0.35 3.12
N GLY A 14 -8.22 -0.11 4.02
CA GLY A 14 -9.59 -0.52 3.68
C GLY A 14 -10.39 0.63 3.07
N LEU A 15 -10.30 1.84 3.63
CA LEU A 15 -10.93 3.03 3.06
C LEU A 15 -10.35 3.36 1.67
N GLY A 16 -9.03 3.25 1.50
CA GLY A 16 -8.36 3.40 0.21
C GLY A 16 -8.86 2.39 -0.83
N ILE A 17 -8.98 1.11 -0.45
CA ILE A 17 -9.57 0.07 -1.32
C ILE A 17 -10.98 0.47 -1.75
N GLY A 18 -11.83 0.90 -0.82
CA GLY A 18 -13.19 1.33 -1.11
C GLY A 18 -13.23 2.50 -2.11
N LEU A 19 -12.39 3.51 -1.90
CA LEU A 19 -12.26 4.67 -2.79
C LEU A 19 -11.83 4.29 -4.21
N PHE A 20 -10.85 3.40 -4.34
CA PHE A 20 -10.35 2.96 -5.64
C PHE A 20 -11.33 1.99 -6.34
N ALA A 21 -12.01 1.16 -5.55
CA ALA A 21 -13.04 0.26 -6.03
C ALA A 21 -14.28 0.98 -6.55
N SER A 22 -14.60 2.18 -6.06
CA SER A 22 -15.69 3.00 -6.60
C SER A 22 -15.32 3.73 -7.90
N HIS A 23 -14.02 3.83 -8.22
CA HIS A 23 -13.52 4.51 -9.43
C HIS A 23 -12.75 3.54 -10.34
N ARG A 24 -13.28 2.33 -10.58
CA ARG A 24 -12.59 1.30 -11.41
C ARG A 24 -12.49 1.70 -12.88
N ARG A 25 -11.42 1.26 -13.55
CA ARG A 25 -11.34 1.36 -15.02
C ARG A 25 -12.32 0.36 -15.67
N PRO A 26 -13.03 0.73 -16.75
CA PRO A 26 -13.93 -0.17 -17.47
C PRO A 26 -13.20 -1.35 -18.11
N THR A 27 -12.00 -1.08 -18.65
CA THR A 27 -11.16 -2.09 -19.30
C THR A 27 -9.73 -1.99 -18.77
N LEU A 28 -9.17 -3.15 -18.42
CA LEU A 28 -7.75 -3.30 -18.06
C LEU A 28 -7.07 -4.08 -19.17
N THR A 29 -5.92 -3.58 -19.64
CA THR A 29 -5.08 -4.33 -20.60
C THR A 29 -4.52 -5.58 -19.94
N GLY A 30 -4.11 -6.58 -20.72
CA GLY A 30 -3.53 -7.82 -20.19
C GLY A 30 -2.34 -7.58 -19.25
N SER A 31 -1.45 -6.65 -19.61
CA SER A 31 -0.32 -6.22 -18.77
C SER A 31 -0.76 -5.58 -17.44
N GLN A 32 -1.87 -4.83 -17.43
CA GLN A 32 -2.40 -4.20 -16.22
C GLN A 32 -3.03 -5.23 -15.29
N LYS A 33 -3.74 -6.22 -15.84
CA LYS A 33 -4.25 -7.35 -15.06
C LYS A 33 -3.10 -8.12 -14.40
N ALA A 34 -2.06 -8.44 -15.16
CA ALA A 34 -0.87 -9.11 -14.63
C ALA A 34 -0.21 -8.29 -13.50
N ALA A 35 -0.05 -6.97 -13.68
CA ALA A 35 0.50 -6.10 -12.64
C ALA A 35 -0.35 -6.06 -11.36
N VAL A 36 -1.68 -5.93 -11.49
CA VAL A 36 -2.62 -5.92 -10.36
C VAL A 36 -2.56 -7.26 -9.61
N THR A 37 -2.58 -8.38 -10.33
CA THR A 37 -2.47 -9.72 -9.74
C THR A 37 -1.12 -9.93 -9.07
N ALA A 38 -0.03 -9.50 -9.69
CA ALA A 38 1.31 -9.58 -9.12
C ALA A 38 1.38 -8.76 -7.83
N ILE A 39 0.92 -7.51 -7.82
CA ILE A 39 0.90 -6.68 -6.60
C ILE A 39 0.07 -7.35 -5.51
N LEU A 40 -1.10 -7.90 -5.83
CA LEU A 40 -1.98 -8.50 -4.83
C LEU A 40 -1.39 -9.76 -4.17
N LEU A 41 -0.69 -10.60 -4.94
CA LEU A 41 -0.17 -11.88 -4.45
C LEU A 41 1.27 -11.79 -3.93
N VAL A 42 2.14 -11.07 -4.63
CA VAL A 42 3.57 -10.98 -4.31
C VAL A 42 3.78 -10.14 -3.06
N THR A 43 3.00 -9.08 -2.86
CA THR A 43 3.14 -8.20 -1.69
C THR A 43 2.98 -8.91 -0.35
N PRO A 44 1.89 -9.65 -0.09
CA PRO A 44 1.76 -10.42 1.15
C PRO A 44 2.77 -11.56 1.26
N ALA A 45 3.14 -12.19 0.14
CA ALA A 45 4.18 -13.23 0.13
C ALA A 45 5.54 -12.68 0.58
N ILE A 46 5.99 -11.55 0.03
CA ILE A 46 7.24 -10.90 0.43
C ILE A 46 7.16 -10.47 1.91
N GLY A 47 6.05 -9.85 2.32
CA GLY A 47 5.84 -9.46 3.71
C GLY A 47 5.97 -10.61 4.70
N PHE A 48 5.37 -11.75 4.38
CA PHE A 48 5.46 -12.96 5.19
C PHE A 48 6.89 -13.52 5.26
N LEU A 49 7.63 -13.51 4.14
CA LEU A 49 9.00 -14.01 4.07
C LEU A 49 10.00 -13.12 4.82
N LEU A 50 9.79 -11.80 4.82
CA LEU A 50 10.65 -10.83 5.50
C LEU A 50 10.40 -10.76 7.01
N ALA A 51 9.20 -11.14 7.47
CA ALA A 51 8.83 -11.06 8.86
C ALA A 51 9.50 -12.13 9.74
N SER A 52 9.84 -11.74 10.96
CA SER A 52 10.30 -12.67 11.99
C SER A 52 9.22 -13.72 12.30
N PRO A 53 9.60 -14.96 12.70
CA PRO A 53 8.66 -16.07 12.88
C PRO A 53 7.42 -15.72 13.71
N GLU A 54 7.59 -14.94 14.77
CA GLU A 54 6.54 -14.50 15.68
C GLU A 54 5.59 -13.44 15.07
N MET A 55 6.03 -12.69 14.06
CA MET A 55 5.26 -11.62 13.40
C MET A 55 4.70 -12.03 12.04
N ARG A 56 5.01 -13.22 11.51
CA ARG A 56 4.65 -13.66 10.16
C ARG A 56 3.16 -13.53 9.83
N VAL A 57 2.29 -13.97 10.73
CA VAL A 57 0.84 -13.91 10.51
C VAL A 57 0.36 -12.46 10.49
N THR A 58 0.84 -11.63 11.41
CA THR A 58 0.50 -10.20 11.46
C THR A 58 0.98 -9.47 10.22
N ALA A 59 2.21 -9.74 9.77
CA ALA A 59 2.78 -9.17 8.55
C ALA A 59 1.99 -9.60 7.31
N LEU A 60 1.57 -10.87 7.22
CA LEU A 60 0.74 -11.36 6.13
C LEU A 60 -0.58 -10.60 6.05
N VAL A 61 -1.34 -10.53 7.15
CA VAL A 61 -2.63 -9.84 7.20
C VAL A 61 -2.47 -8.35 6.85
N TYR A 62 -1.45 -7.71 7.42
CA TYR A 62 -1.15 -6.32 7.16
C TYR A 62 -0.79 -6.07 5.68
N MET A 63 0.06 -6.91 5.10
CA MET A 63 0.49 -6.76 3.70
C MET A 63 -0.58 -7.20 2.70
N VAL A 64 -1.57 -8.00 3.09
CA VAL A 64 -2.80 -8.19 2.30
C VAL A 64 -3.57 -6.87 2.20
N ALA A 65 -3.72 -6.12 3.30
CA ALA A 65 -4.39 -4.82 3.25
C ALA A 65 -3.63 -3.81 2.39
N VAL A 66 -2.31 -3.70 2.59
CA VAL A 66 -1.43 -2.82 1.79
C VAL A 66 -1.46 -3.20 0.30
N GLY A 67 -1.25 -4.49 0.00
CA GLY A 67 -1.24 -5.01 -1.36
C GLY A 67 -2.59 -4.88 -2.06
N GLY A 68 -3.69 -5.12 -1.33
CA GLY A 68 -5.06 -4.93 -1.81
C GLY A 68 -5.34 -3.49 -2.18
N MET A 69 -4.92 -2.53 -1.34
CA MET A 69 -5.02 -1.11 -1.65
C MET A 69 -4.18 -0.75 -2.87
N ALA A 70 -2.91 -1.16 -2.94
CA ALA A 70 -2.02 -0.83 -4.05
C ALA A 70 -2.49 -1.43 -5.38
N ALA A 71 -2.95 -2.68 -5.36
CA ALA A 71 -3.56 -3.34 -6.50
C ALA A 71 -4.82 -2.59 -6.97
N SER A 72 -5.68 -2.20 -6.02
CA SER A 72 -6.90 -1.44 -6.32
C SER A 72 -6.59 -0.06 -6.89
N ALA A 73 -5.59 0.64 -6.35
CA ALA A 73 -5.10 1.92 -6.86
C ALA A 73 -4.65 1.80 -8.33
N TRP A 74 -3.92 0.74 -8.66
CA TRP A 74 -3.44 0.47 -10.02
C TRP A 74 -4.56 0.12 -11.01
N ALA A 75 -5.59 -0.57 -10.53
CA ALA A 75 -6.80 -0.92 -11.29
C ALA A 75 -7.79 0.25 -11.44
N SER A 76 -7.68 1.27 -10.59
CA SER A 76 -8.55 2.45 -10.60
C SER A 76 -8.28 3.37 -11.80
N ASN A 77 -9.27 4.21 -12.13
CA ASN A 77 -9.21 5.19 -13.21
C ASN A 77 -8.43 6.46 -12.86
N PHE A 78 -7.77 6.49 -11.70
CA PHE A 78 -6.90 7.60 -11.29
C PHE A 78 -5.54 7.58 -12.02
N PRO A 79 -4.82 8.72 -12.11
CA PRO A 79 -3.51 8.80 -12.76
C PRO A 79 -2.47 7.85 -12.16
N ARG A 80 -1.88 6.99 -12.99
CA ARG A 80 -0.91 5.97 -12.52
C ARG A 80 0.36 6.57 -11.95
N TYR A 81 0.88 7.62 -12.57
CA TYR A 81 2.13 8.26 -12.14
C TYR A 81 2.03 8.97 -10.78
N ARG A 82 0.81 9.28 -10.31
CA ARG A 82 0.59 9.90 -9.00
C ARG A 82 0.00 8.92 -8.01
N VAL A 83 -1.17 8.36 -8.32
CA VAL A 83 -1.92 7.49 -7.41
C VAL A 83 -1.35 6.06 -7.39
N GLY A 84 -1.10 5.47 -8.55
CA GLY A 84 -0.50 4.13 -8.63
C GLY A 84 0.92 4.09 -8.07
N ALA A 85 1.78 4.99 -8.54
CA ALA A 85 3.15 5.13 -8.06
C ALA A 85 3.19 5.46 -6.56
N GLY A 86 2.34 6.38 -6.08
CA GLY A 86 2.21 6.68 -4.65
C GLY A 86 1.84 5.44 -3.82
N ALA A 87 0.91 4.61 -4.31
CA ALA A 87 0.55 3.37 -3.64
C ALA A 87 1.70 2.34 -3.62
N VAL A 88 2.51 2.26 -4.68
CA VAL A 88 3.72 1.42 -4.69
C VAL A 88 4.78 1.96 -3.73
N VAL A 89 4.96 3.28 -3.64
CA VAL A 89 5.87 3.89 -2.64
C VAL A 89 5.44 3.53 -1.21
N ILE A 90 4.13 3.61 -0.92
CA ILE A 90 3.57 3.17 0.37
C ILE A 90 3.88 1.68 0.60
N LEU A 91 3.64 0.84 -0.39
CA LEU A 91 3.92 -0.60 -0.30
C LEU A 91 5.40 -0.86 0.01
N THR A 92 6.32 -0.21 -0.71
CA THR A 92 7.77 -0.34 -0.49
C THR A 92 8.16 0.13 0.90
N ALA A 93 7.60 1.23 1.39
CA ALA A 93 7.81 1.71 2.74
C ALA A 93 7.42 0.67 3.80
N ASN A 94 6.29 -0.01 3.60
CA ASN A 94 5.82 -1.05 4.52
C ASN A 94 6.71 -2.30 4.49
N LEU A 95 7.20 -2.69 3.31
CA LEU A 95 8.16 -3.79 3.20
C LEU A 95 9.49 -3.45 3.90
N LEU A 96 9.98 -2.22 3.76
CA LEU A 96 11.18 -1.76 4.47
C LEU A 96 10.98 -1.75 5.99
N ALA A 97 9.81 -1.34 6.47
CA ALA A 97 9.49 -1.40 7.90
C ALA A 97 9.51 -2.85 8.43
N ILE A 98 8.90 -3.79 7.71
CA ILE A 98 8.90 -5.21 8.08
C ILE A 98 10.32 -5.78 8.05
N ALA A 99 11.09 -5.51 6.98
CA ALA A 99 12.49 -5.94 6.85
C ALA A 99 13.37 -5.36 7.96
N GLY A 100 13.04 -4.16 8.44
CA GLY A 100 13.76 -3.46 9.50
C GLY A 100 13.59 -4.05 10.91
N GLY A 101 12.92 -5.20 11.04
CA GLY A 101 12.75 -5.87 12.32
C GLY A 101 11.54 -5.40 13.12
N GLY A 102 10.58 -4.72 12.51
CA GLY A 102 9.28 -4.52 13.15
C GLY A 102 8.28 -3.67 12.37
N LEU A 103 7.01 -4.10 12.42
CA LEU A 103 5.85 -3.20 12.25
C LEU A 103 5.79 -2.13 13.38
N MET A 104 6.54 -2.36 14.46
CA MET A 104 6.71 -1.47 15.59
C MET A 104 8.21 -1.29 15.83
N GLN A 105 8.66 -0.05 15.64
CA GLN A 105 9.99 0.52 15.89
C GLN A 105 10.95 -0.40 16.66
N ARG A 106 11.83 -1.08 15.92
CA ARG A 106 13.16 -1.43 16.41
C ARG A 106 14.12 -0.50 15.69
N GLU A 107 15.05 0.08 16.44
CA GLU A 107 16.02 1.10 15.99
C GLU A 107 16.91 0.59 14.86
N LEU A 108 16.37 0.57 13.64
CA LEU A 108 17.08 0.20 12.45
C LEU A 108 16.97 1.35 11.46
N TRP A 109 18.07 1.66 10.80
CA TRP A 109 18.15 2.71 9.77
C TRP A 109 17.06 2.58 8.70
N MET A 110 16.59 1.37 8.39
CA MET A 110 15.47 1.13 7.47
C MET A 110 14.16 1.79 7.92
N ALA A 111 13.89 1.86 9.23
CA ALA A 111 12.68 2.51 9.76
C ALA A 111 12.68 4.03 9.54
N HIS A 112 13.87 4.66 9.58
CA HIS A 112 14.02 6.09 9.29
C HIS A 112 13.77 6.44 7.83
N PHE A 113 14.01 5.51 6.88
CA PHE A 113 13.66 5.70 5.47
C PHE A 113 12.21 5.29 5.17
N ALA A 114 11.69 4.26 5.84
CA ALA A 114 10.31 3.82 5.66
C ALA A 114 9.31 4.94 5.95
N TRP A 115 9.52 5.73 7.01
CA TRP A 115 8.58 6.78 7.40
C TRP A 115 8.45 7.92 6.36
N PRO A 116 9.54 8.54 5.87
CA PRO A 116 9.48 9.53 4.78
C PRO A 116 8.85 8.97 3.51
N LEU A 117 9.18 7.73 3.12
CA LEU A 117 8.56 7.11 1.94
C LEU A 117 7.05 6.92 2.15
N PHE A 118 6.64 6.43 3.33
CA PHE A 118 5.22 6.27 3.66
C PHE A 118 4.48 7.61 3.58
N TYR A 119 5.02 8.66 4.17
CA TYR A 119 4.45 10.00 4.09
C TYR A 119 4.39 10.51 2.65
N PHE A 120 5.48 10.41 1.90
CA PHE A 120 5.55 10.86 0.51
C PHE A 120 4.56 10.13 -0.39
N GLY A 121 4.44 8.81 -0.23
CA GLY A 121 3.46 8.02 -0.96
C GLY A 121 2.02 8.46 -0.66
N ASN A 122 1.69 8.73 0.60
CA ASN A 122 0.37 9.28 0.99
C ASN A 122 0.13 10.68 0.40
N LEU A 123 1.16 11.54 0.35
CA LEU A 123 1.08 12.86 -0.26
C LEU A 123 0.81 12.76 -1.76
N MET A 124 1.50 11.88 -2.48
CA MET A 124 1.27 11.61 -3.90
C MET A 124 -0.15 11.11 -4.17
N LEU A 125 -0.65 10.25 -3.28
CA LEU A 125 -1.97 9.65 -3.39
C LEU A 125 -3.07 10.69 -3.13
N SER A 126 -2.93 11.50 -2.08
CA SER A 126 -3.83 12.59 -1.75
C SER A 126 -3.89 13.67 -2.84
N THR A 127 -2.73 14.16 -3.29
CA THR A 127 -2.66 15.17 -4.36
C THR A 127 -3.12 14.62 -5.71
N GLY A 128 -2.80 13.35 -6.02
CA GLY A 128 -3.24 12.69 -7.24
C GLY A 128 -4.76 12.51 -7.32
N VAL A 129 -5.39 12.09 -6.23
CA VAL A 129 -6.86 11.93 -6.15
C VAL A 129 -7.56 13.28 -6.21
N THR A 130 -7.13 14.26 -5.41
CA THR A 130 -7.80 15.57 -5.33
C THR A 130 -7.70 16.37 -6.63
N VAL A 131 -6.54 16.36 -7.30
CA VAL A 131 -6.36 17.01 -8.60
C VAL A 131 -7.25 16.37 -9.67
N GLU A 132 -7.30 15.05 -9.72
CA GLU A 132 -8.11 14.32 -10.71
C GLU A 132 -9.61 14.53 -10.50
N LEU A 133 -10.08 14.48 -9.25
CA LEU A 133 -11.50 14.72 -8.96
C LEU A 133 -11.90 16.17 -9.24
N ARG A 134 -11.00 17.13 -9.02
CA ARG A 134 -11.24 18.54 -9.36
C ARG A 134 -11.31 18.76 -10.87
N SER A 135 -10.48 18.10 -11.67
CA SER A 135 -10.51 18.26 -13.13
C SER A 135 -11.72 17.62 -13.81
N ARG A 136 -12.46 16.74 -13.11
CA ARG A 136 -13.68 16.07 -13.61
C ARG A 136 -14.96 16.83 -13.27
N ARG A 137 -14.86 17.90 -12.48
CA ARG A 137 -15.96 18.77 -12.07
C ARG A 137 -16.14 19.88 -13.08
#